data_AF-A0A1Q7Y568-F1
#
_entry.id   AF-A0A1Q7Y568-F1
#
_cell.length_a   1.000
_cell.length_b   1.000
_cell.length_c   1.000
_cell.angle_alpha   90.00
_cell.angle_beta   90.00
_cell.angle_gamma   90.00
#
_symmetry.space_group_name_H-M   'P 1'
#
loop_
_entity.id
_entity.type
_entity.pdbx_description
1 polymer ?
#
loop_
_entity_poly.entity_id
_entity_poly.type
_entity_poly.pdbx_seq_one_letter_code
_entity_poly.pdbx_strand_id
1 'polypeptide(L)'
;MDHFEVFGLPRRLAIDTAELQRKFYELSRRHHPDFHQTAPPEEQARALEASARLNAAYRALRDPILRVEYLVRLEEGRDTKEGATVKPKAPPELLEEMFEIQEALAEAKAGGLDGAGRAVLVAQRDRLTARLRDEEARLVGPLSQHWDASPPAARQRGLAAMKESLAIRAYLRTVIDDLTDALGENQEGYVTNRRH
;
A
#
# COMPACT_ATOMS: atom_id res chain seq x y z
N MET A 1 0.05 21.15 4.99
CA MET A 1 0.93 20.88 3.85
C MET A 1 0.87 19.39 3.56
N ASP A 2 0.40 19.01 2.38
CA ASP A 2 0.33 17.61 1.93
C ASP A 2 1.67 17.16 1.28
N HIS A 3 1.82 15.86 0.99
CA HIS A 3 3.05 15.31 0.44
C HIS A 3 3.35 15.81 -0.97
N PHE A 4 2.33 16.12 -1.79
CA PHE A 4 2.54 16.69 -3.12
C PHE A 4 3.08 18.11 -2.99
N GLU A 5 2.51 18.89 -2.07
CA GLU A 5 2.99 20.24 -1.76
C GLU A 5 4.45 20.25 -1.29
N VAL A 6 4.91 19.24 -0.51
CA VAL A 6 6.32 19.13 -0.07
C VAL A 6 7.30 19.13 -1.26
N PHE A 7 6.92 18.54 -2.39
CA PHE A 7 7.73 18.52 -3.61
C PHE A 7 7.34 19.59 -4.64
N GLY A 8 6.38 20.46 -4.31
CA GLY A 8 5.80 21.42 -5.25
C GLY A 8 5.14 20.74 -6.45
N LEU A 9 4.58 19.55 -6.26
CA LEU A 9 3.93 18.77 -7.31
C LEU A 9 2.41 18.97 -7.27
N PRO A 10 1.72 18.93 -8.43
CA PRO A 10 0.27 18.81 -8.42
C PRO A 10 -0.13 17.43 -7.86
N ARG A 11 -1.38 17.31 -7.37
CA ARG A 11 -1.98 16.04 -6.92
C ARG A 11 -2.29 15.11 -8.10
N ARG A 12 -1.24 14.66 -8.78
CA ARG A 12 -1.27 13.73 -9.91
C ARG A 12 -0.67 12.39 -9.52
N LEU A 13 -1.18 11.33 -10.12
CA LEU A 13 -0.69 9.98 -9.89
C LEU A 13 0.40 9.59 -10.87
N ALA A 14 0.47 10.19 -12.05
CA ALA A 14 1.63 10.12 -12.94
C ALA A 14 2.76 11.03 -12.41
N ILE A 15 3.67 10.43 -11.64
CA ILE A 15 4.90 11.07 -11.14
C ILE A 15 6.10 10.35 -11.72
N ASP A 16 7.04 11.13 -12.29
CA ASP A 16 8.38 10.65 -12.63
C ASP A 16 9.17 10.37 -11.34
N THR A 17 9.43 9.10 -11.08
CA THR A 17 10.12 8.65 -9.86
C THR A 17 11.60 9.04 -9.84
N ALA A 18 12.24 9.22 -11.00
CA ALA A 18 13.61 9.69 -11.09
C ALA A 18 13.70 11.19 -10.77
N GLU A 19 12.75 12.00 -11.28
CA GLU A 19 12.66 13.42 -10.90
C GLU A 19 12.33 13.57 -9.40
N LEU A 20 11.39 12.78 -8.89
CA LEU A 20 11.04 12.77 -7.47
C LEU A 20 12.27 12.45 -6.60
N GLN A 21 13.04 11.42 -6.96
CA GLN A 21 14.26 11.04 -6.25
C GLN A 21 15.32 12.15 -6.29
N ARG A 22 15.50 12.82 -7.43
CA ARG A 22 16.41 13.97 -7.53
C ARG A 22 15.99 15.12 -6.61
N LYS A 23 14.71 15.50 -6.62
CA LYS A 23 14.17 16.54 -5.73
C LYS A 23 14.31 16.15 -4.26
N PHE A 24 14.09 14.88 -3.93
CA PHE A 24 14.31 14.37 -2.57
C PHE A 24 15.74 14.62 -2.11
N TYR A 25 16.76 14.21 -2.87
CA TYR A 25 18.16 14.45 -2.48
C TYR A 25 18.52 15.94 -2.40
N GLU A 26 17.95 16.77 -3.26
CA GLU A 26 18.14 18.21 -3.18
C GLU A 26 17.57 18.80 -1.88
N LEU A 27 16.32 18.48 -1.55
CA LEU A 27 15.65 18.94 -0.34
C LEU A 27 16.29 18.36 0.93
N SER A 28 16.69 17.08 0.91
CA SER A 28 17.36 16.44 2.04
C SER A 28 18.68 17.13 2.39
N ARG A 29 19.43 17.62 1.39
CA ARG A 29 20.66 18.40 1.64
C ARG A 29 20.36 19.76 2.25
N ARG A 30 19.28 20.43 1.84
CA ARG A 30 18.90 21.74 2.40
C ARG A 30 18.39 21.66 3.84
N HIS A 31 17.79 20.53 4.22
CA HIS A 31 17.19 20.31 5.52
C HIS A 31 17.94 19.26 6.36
N HIS A 32 19.20 18.97 6.02
CA HIS A 32 19.94 17.92 6.71
C HIS A 32 20.19 18.34 8.17
N PRO A 33 19.82 17.52 9.17
CA PRO A 33 20.01 17.84 10.57
C PRO A 33 21.49 18.06 10.93
N ASP A 34 22.43 17.52 10.14
CA ASP A 34 23.87 17.77 10.31
C ASP A 34 24.26 19.25 10.17
N PHE A 35 23.53 20.05 9.39
CA PHE A 35 23.79 21.49 9.30
C PHE A 35 23.25 22.28 10.49
N HIS A 36 22.45 21.64 11.36
CA HIS A 36 21.80 22.27 12.50
C HIS A 36 22.28 21.71 13.85
N GLN A 37 23.30 20.85 13.90
CA GLN A 37 23.79 20.24 15.16
C GLN A 37 24.23 21.28 16.21
N THR A 38 24.68 22.46 15.77
CA THR A 38 25.06 23.59 16.64
C THR A 38 23.96 24.64 16.77
N ALA A 39 22.81 24.45 16.12
CA ALA A 39 21.68 25.38 16.18
C ALA A 39 20.94 25.26 17.53
N PRO A 40 20.15 26.27 17.92
CA PRO A 40 19.29 26.17 19.09
C PRO A 40 18.37 24.94 19.06
N PRO A 41 17.98 24.37 20.21
CA PRO A 41 17.14 23.16 20.27
C PRO A 41 15.84 23.26 19.45
N GLU A 42 15.21 24.43 19.41
CA GLU A 42 14.01 24.66 18.60
C GLU A 42 14.28 24.53 17.09
N GLU A 43 15.43 25.01 16.61
CA GLU A 43 15.82 24.91 15.21
C GLU A 43 16.19 23.48 14.83
N GLN A 44 16.86 22.74 15.74
CA GLN A 44 17.12 21.32 15.58
C GLN A 44 15.83 20.50 15.47
N ALA A 45 14.87 20.76 16.35
CA ALA A 45 13.56 20.11 16.33
C ALA A 45 12.81 20.38 15.01
N ARG A 46 12.82 21.64 14.52
CA ARG A 46 12.22 22.01 13.24
C ARG A 46 12.90 21.32 12.05
N ALA A 47 14.23 21.23 12.05
CA ALA A 47 14.98 20.54 11.00
C ALA A 47 14.67 19.03 10.98
N LEU A 48 14.58 18.40 12.17
CA LEU A 48 14.21 17.00 12.31
C LEU A 48 12.79 16.74 11.80
N GLU A 49 11.82 17.57 12.18
CA GLU A 49 10.43 17.47 11.70
C GLU A 49 10.35 17.63 10.17
N ALA A 50 11.06 18.60 9.62
CA ALA A 50 11.12 18.82 8.17
C ALA A 50 11.70 17.62 7.43
N SER A 51 12.79 17.03 7.94
CA SER A 51 13.42 15.84 7.38
C SER A 51 12.49 14.61 7.48
N ALA A 52 11.84 14.39 8.62
CA ALA A 52 10.87 13.31 8.80
C ALA A 52 9.69 13.43 7.81
N ARG A 53 9.15 14.64 7.65
CA ARG A 53 8.07 14.93 6.69
C ARG A 53 8.50 14.69 5.25
N LEU A 54 9.72 15.12 4.88
CA LEU A 54 10.27 14.90 3.54
C LEU A 54 10.43 13.40 3.24
N ASN A 55 10.92 12.63 4.20
CA ASN A 55 11.07 11.19 4.08
C ASN A 55 9.71 10.48 3.93
N ALA A 56 8.72 10.83 4.75
CA ALA A 56 7.37 10.28 4.66
C ALA A 56 6.72 10.61 3.30
N ALA A 57 6.86 11.85 2.84
CA ALA A 57 6.37 12.27 1.53
C ALA A 57 7.05 11.50 0.40
N TYR A 58 8.37 11.33 0.45
CA TYR A 58 9.12 10.57 -0.55
C TYR A 58 8.67 9.12 -0.62
N ARG A 59 8.54 8.43 0.53
CA ARG A 59 8.09 7.03 0.57
C ARG A 59 6.69 6.87 -0.02
N ALA A 60 5.76 7.71 0.42
CA ALA A 60 4.37 7.67 -0.04
C ALA A 60 4.25 7.97 -1.54
N LEU A 61 5.02 8.94 -2.05
CA LEU A 61 4.93 9.33 -3.46
C LEU A 61 5.80 8.47 -4.39
N ARG A 62 6.80 7.74 -3.90
CA ARG A 62 7.67 6.90 -4.76
C ARG A 62 6.96 5.62 -5.18
N ASP A 63 6.28 4.95 -4.26
CA ASP A 63 5.55 3.73 -4.54
C ASP A 63 4.18 4.06 -5.17
N PRO A 64 3.86 3.55 -6.36
CA PRO A 64 2.61 3.87 -7.05
C PRO A 64 1.35 3.50 -6.26
N ILE A 65 1.35 2.40 -5.52
CA ILE A 65 0.19 1.97 -4.73
C ILE A 65 0.06 2.83 -3.48
N LEU A 66 1.14 3.06 -2.74
CA LEU A 66 1.13 3.96 -1.58
C LEU A 66 0.71 5.39 -1.98
N ARG A 67 1.07 5.82 -3.18
CA ARG A 67 0.67 7.12 -3.74
C ARG A 67 -0.84 7.20 -3.93
N VAL A 68 -1.45 6.14 -4.48
CA VAL A 68 -2.91 6.06 -4.62
C VAL A 68 -3.57 6.01 -3.23
N GLU A 69 -3.10 5.18 -2.31
CA GLU A 69 -3.62 5.11 -0.94
C GLU A 69 -3.53 6.46 -0.21
N TYR A 70 -2.42 7.19 -0.39
CA TYR A 70 -2.22 8.52 0.16
C TYR A 70 -3.21 9.53 -0.42
N LEU A 71 -3.34 9.56 -1.76
CA LEU A 71 -4.26 10.45 -2.44
C LEU A 71 -5.70 10.20 -1.98
N VAL A 72 -6.14 8.94 -1.93
CA VAL A 72 -7.50 8.59 -1.50
C VAL A 72 -7.76 9.07 -0.07
N ARG A 73 -6.79 8.89 0.85
CA ARG A 73 -6.89 9.41 2.22
C ARG A 73 -7.01 10.94 2.26
N LEU A 74 -6.18 11.62 1.48
CA LEU A 74 -6.15 13.07 1.41
C LEU A 74 -7.49 13.65 0.93
N GLU A 75 -8.06 13.07 -0.11
CA GLU A 75 -9.33 13.53 -0.70
C GLU A 75 -10.55 13.21 0.18
N GLU A 76 -10.47 12.18 1.03
CA GLU A 76 -11.50 11.88 2.04
C GLU A 76 -11.33 12.68 3.34
N GLY A 77 -10.30 13.51 3.47
CA GLY A 77 -9.99 14.24 4.70
C GLY A 77 -9.63 13.32 5.87
N ARG A 78 -9.16 12.10 5.58
CA ARG A 78 -8.70 11.13 6.60
C ARG A 78 -7.29 11.46 7.07
N ASP A 79 -6.87 10.88 8.20
CA ASP A 79 -5.49 11.03 8.69
C ASP A 79 -4.51 10.43 7.68
N THR A 80 -3.61 11.29 7.18
CA THR A 80 -2.60 10.94 6.19
C THR A 80 -1.25 10.55 6.81
N LYS A 81 -1.16 10.46 8.15
CA LYS A 81 0.07 10.00 8.83
C LYS A 81 0.47 8.60 8.40
N GLU A 82 1.77 8.34 8.45
CA GLU A 82 2.37 7.03 8.17
C GLU A 82 1.82 6.01 9.19
N GLY A 83 1.35 4.85 8.72
CA GLY A 83 0.75 3.82 9.58
C GLY A 83 -0.75 3.98 9.88
N ALA A 84 -1.41 5.03 9.40
CA ALA A 84 -2.87 5.13 9.46
C ALA A 84 -3.52 4.12 8.48
N THR A 85 -3.69 2.87 8.95
CA THR A 85 -4.35 1.81 8.19
C THR A 85 -5.86 1.87 8.39
N VAL A 86 -6.60 2.02 7.29
CA VAL A 86 -8.03 1.68 7.30
C VAL A 86 -8.13 0.27 6.73
N LYS A 87 -8.64 -0.68 7.51
CA LYS A 87 -9.06 -1.97 6.96
C LYS A 87 -10.27 -1.70 6.07
N PRO A 88 -10.14 -1.81 4.74
CA PRO A 88 -11.29 -1.62 3.89
C PRO A 88 -12.30 -2.72 4.20
N LYS A 89 -13.59 -2.38 4.27
CA LYS A 89 -14.62 -3.41 4.37
C LYS A 89 -14.60 -4.19 3.05
N ALA A 90 -14.56 -5.52 3.13
CA ALA A 90 -14.61 -6.35 1.93
C ALA A 90 -15.84 -5.96 1.09
N PRO A 91 -15.68 -5.72 -0.22
CA PRO A 91 -16.80 -5.44 -1.11
C PRO A 91 -17.86 -6.55 -1.02
N PRO A 92 -19.16 -6.24 -1.04
CA PRO A 92 -20.22 -7.23 -0.92
C PRO A 92 -20.13 -8.37 -1.93
N GLU A 93 -19.66 -8.06 -3.14
CA GLU A 93 -19.40 -9.00 -4.24
C GLU A 93 -18.33 -10.05 -3.92
N LEU A 94 -17.51 -9.87 -2.88
CA LEU A 94 -16.47 -10.83 -2.46
C LEU A 94 -16.88 -11.67 -1.26
N LEU A 95 -18.07 -11.43 -0.69
CA LEU A 95 -18.50 -12.13 0.52
C LEU A 95 -18.68 -13.62 0.26
N GLU A 96 -19.23 -14.00 -0.89
CA GLU A 96 -19.41 -15.41 -1.27
C GLU A 96 -18.07 -16.14 -1.41
N GLU A 97 -17.16 -15.59 -2.23
CA GLU A 97 -15.79 -16.11 -2.38
C GLU A 97 -15.04 -16.18 -1.04
N MET A 98 -15.27 -15.20 -0.15
CA MET A 98 -14.72 -15.21 1.22
C MET A 98 -15.23 -16.39 2.05
N PHE A 99 -16.53 -16.68 2.00
CA PHE A 99 -17.09 -17.82 2.72
C PHE A 99 -16.52 -19.14 2.21
N GLU A 100 -16.47 -19.33 0.89
CA GLU A 100 -15.91 -20.54 0.27
C GLU A 100 -14.45 -20.78 0.69
N ILE A 101 -13.62 -19.72 0.68
CA ILE A 101 -12.21 -19.84 1.04
C ILE A 101 -12.05 -20.07 2.55
N GLN A 102 -12.83 -19.40 3.39
CA GLN A 102 -12.81 -19.62 4.84
C GLN A 102 -13.21 -21.06 5.20
N GLU A 103 -14.18 -21.63 4.50
CA GLU A 103 -14.59 -23.03 4.68
C GLU A 103 -13.47 -23.99 4.28
N ALA A 104 -12.88 -23.82 3.08
CA ALA A 104 -11.75 -24.63 2.63
C ALA A 104 -10.54 -24.57 3.60
N LEU A 105 -10.26 -23.38 4.15
CA LEU A 105 -9.22 -23.19 5.17
C LEU A 105 -9.57 -23.88 6.49
N ALA A 106 -10.85 -23.88 6.89
CA ALA A 106 -11.30 -24.56 8.11
C ALA A 106 -11.21 -26.08 7.98
N GLU A 107 -11.62 -26.64 6.83
CA GLU A 107 -11.48 -28.06 6.52
C GLU A 107 -10.02 -28.52 6.56
N ALA A 108 -9.14 -27.75 5.90
CA ALA A 108 -7.70 -27.97 5.91
C ALA A 108 -7.11 -28.02 7.34
N LYS A 109 -7.58 -27.14 8.23
CA LYS A 109 -7.16 -27.09 9.64
C LYS A 109 -7.71 -28.25 10.48
N ALA A 110 -8.91 -28.73 10.18
CA ALA A 110 -9.60 -29.74 10.98
C ALA A 110 -9.22 -31.19 10.61
N GLY A 111 -9.11 -31.49 9.31
CA GLY A 111 -8.85 -32.84 8.79
C GLY A 111 -7.42 -33.09 8.32
N GLY A 112 -6.60 -32.04 8.24
CA GLY A 112 -5.31 -32.09 7.56
C GLY A 112 -5.45 -31.95 6.04
N LEU A 113 -4.41 -31.44 5.41
CA LEU A 113 -4.32 -31.24 3.96
C LEU A 113 -3.75 -32.49 3.29
N ASP A 114 -4.61 -33.25 2.61
CA ASP A 114 -4.17 -34.30 1.70
C ASP A 114 -3.64 -33.70 0.37
N GLY A 115 -3.13 -34.55 -0.53
CA GLY A 115 -2.56 -34.08 -1.80
C GLY A 115 -3.58 -33.36 -2.71
N ALA A 116 -4.85 -33.76 -2.66
CA ALA A 116 -5.91 -33.17 -3.48
C ALA A 116 -6.33 -31.80 -2.92
N GLY A 117 -6.58 -31.70 -1.62
CA GLY A 117 -6.89 -30.45 -0.93
C GLY A 117 -5.75 -29.44 -1.05
N ARG A 118 -4.49 -29.89 -0.96
CA ARG A 118 -3.33 -29.01 -1.19
C ARG A 118 -3.32 -28.44 -2.60
N ALA A 119 -3.58 -29.26 -3.62
CA ALA A 119 -3.64 -28.80 -5.00
C ALA A 119 -4.75 -27.76 -5.21
N VAL A 120 -5.91 -27.93 -4.56
CA VAL A 120 -7.02 -26.96 -4.59
C VAL A 120 -6.61 -25.62 -3.98
N LEU A 121 -6.02 -25.63 -2.78
CA LEU A 121 -5.59 -24.38 -2.12
C LEU A 121 -4.49 -23.65 -2.91
N VAL A 122 -3.55 -24.38 -3.52
CA VAL A 122 -2.53 -23.81 -4.40
C VAL A 122 -3.18 -23.13 -5.61
N ALA A 123 -4.12 -23.80 -6.29
CA ALA A 123 -4.81 -23.24 -7.44
C ALA A 123 -5.63 -21.99 -7.08
N GLN A 124 -6.27 -21.99 -5.90
CA GLN A 124 -6.98 -20.81 -5.37
C GLN A 124 -6.01 -19.66 -5.10
N ARG A 125 -4.91 -19.90 -4.38
CA ARG A 125 -3.87 -18.89 -4.11
C ARG A 125 -3.33 -18.27 -5.40
N ASP A 126 -3.05 -19.09 -6.41
CA ASP A 126 -2.50 -18.62 -7.69
C ASP A 126 -3.52 -17.76 -8.46
N ARG A 127 -4.79 -18.17 -8.46
CA ARG A 127 -5.89 -17.37 -9.05
C ARG A 127 -6.02 -16.01 -8.36
N LEU A 128 -6.03 -15.99 -7.03
CA LEU A 128 -6.14 -14.75 -6.25
C LEU A 128 -4.90 -13.86 -6.43
N THR A 129 -3.72 -14.46 -6.55
CA THR A 129 -2.46 -13.75 -6.83
C THR A 129 -2.48 -13.09 -8.21
N ALA A 130 -2.99 -13.77 -9.23
CA ALA A 130 -3.17 -13.18 -10.56
C ALA A 130 -4.15 -12.00 -10.49
N ARG A 131 -5.28 -12.18 -9.81
CA ARG A 131 -6.27 -11.11 -9.63
C ARG A 131 -5.73 -9.92 -8.84
N LEU A 132 -4.90 -10.15 -7.82
CA LEU A 132 -4.22 -9.09 -7.06
C LEU A 132 -3.34 -8.25 -7.99
N ARG A 133 -2.59 -8.89 -8.89
CA ARG A 133 -1.75 -8.18 -9.88
C ARG A 133 -2.60 -7.36 -10.84
N ASP A 134 -3.75 -7.88 -11.28
CA ASP A 134 -4.66 -7.16 -12.17
C ASP A 134 -5.27 -5.92 -11.48
N GLU A 135 -5.66 -6.04 -10.20
CA GLU A 135 -6.15 -4.90 -9.42
C GLU A 135 -5.06 -3.85 -9.17
N GLU A 136 -3.84 -4.27 -8.85
CA GLU A 136 -2.70 -3.34 -8.73
C GLU A 136 -2.40 -2.64 -10.06
N ALA A 137 -2.42 -3.38 -11.19
CA ALA A 137 -2.28 -2.80 -12.52
C ALA A 137 -3.40 -1.81 -12.85
N ARG A 138 -4.64 -2.10 -12.44
CA ARG A 138 -5.80 -1.21 -12.59
C ARG A 138 -5.61 0.10 -11.81
N LEU A 139 -5.13 0.02 -10.56
CA LEU A 139 -4.85 1.17 -9.71
C LEU A 139 -3.78 2.08 -10.33
N VAL A 140 -2.62 1.52 -10.69
CA VAL A 140 -1.46 2.29 -11.16
C VAL A 140 -1.56 2.71 -12.63
N GLY A 141 -2.41 2.05 -13.41
CA GLY A 141 -2.65 2.35 -14.82
C GLY A 141 -3.96 3.11 -15.04
N PRO A 142 -5.03 2.46 -15.53
CA PRO A 142 -6.26 3.13 -15.95
C PRO A 142 -6.88 4.09 -14.93
N LEU A 143 -6.95 3.71 -13.64
CA LEU A 143 -7.56 4.59 -12.62
C LEU A 143 -6.71 5.82 -12.37
N SER A 144 -5.38 5.64 -12.27
CA SER A 144 -4.44 6.76 -12.13
C SER A 144 -4.51 7.73 -13.32
N GLN A 145 -4.53 7.19 -14.55
CA GLN A 145 -4.68 7.98 -15.76
C GLN A 145 -6.01 8.74 -15.81
N HIS A 146 -7.11 8.08 -15.43
CA HIS A 146 -8.42 8.70 -15.37
C HIS A 146 -8.45 9.87 -14.37
N TRP A 147 -7.84 9.70 -13.19
CA TRP A 147 -7.74 10.77 -12.20
C TRP A 147 -6.98 11.99 -12.75
N ASP A 148 -5.83 11.75 -13.37
CA ASP A 148 -4.97 12.82 -13.90
C ASP A 148 -5.63 13.58 -15.07
N ALA A 149 -6.40 12.87 -15.90
CA ALA A 149 -7.16 13.45 -17.00
C ALA A 149 -8.48 14.13 -16.56
N SER A 150 -8.99 13.79 -15.37
CA SER A 150 -10.30 14.26 -14.92
C SER A 150 -10.26 15.67 -14.33
N PRO A 151 -11.18 16.57 -14.72
CA PRO A 151 -11.36 17.85 -14.03
C PRO A 151 -11.87 17.62 -12.59
N PRO A 152 -11.63 18.56 -11.65
CA PRO A 152 -12.00 18.39 -10.24
C PRO A 152 -13.44 17.92 -10.00
N ALA A 153 -14.41 18.44 -10.75
CA ALA A 153 -15.82 18.07 -10.63
C ALA A 153 -16.12 16.59 -10.98
N ALA A 154 -15.28 15.93 -11.78
CA ALA A 154 -15.46 14.53 -12.21
C ALA A 154 -14.66 13.52 -11.38
N ARG A 155 -13.76 13.99 -10.51
CA ARG A 155 -12.81 13.14 -9.77
C ARG A 155 -13.46 12.23 -8.73
N GLN A 156 -14.67 12.55 -8.27
CA GLN A 156 -15.39 11.73 -7.30
C GLN A 156 -15.63 10.28 -7.78
N ARG A 157 -15.88 10.09 -9.09
CA ARG A 157 -16.03 8.74 -9.66
C ARG A 157 -14.71 7.96 -9.66
N GLY A 158 -13.63 8.62 -10.05
CA GLY A 158 -12.28 8.02 -9.99
C GLY A 158 -11.88 7.65 -8.56
N LEU A 159 -12.17 8.54 -7.60
CA LEU A 159 -11.93 8.31 -6.18
C LEU A 159 -12.71 7.10 -5.65
N ALA A 160 -14.00 6.99 -5.98
CA ALA A 160 -14.82 5.84 -5.59
C ALA A 160 -14.26 4.51 -6.15
N ALA A 161 -13.88 4.48 -7.43
CA ALA A 161 -13.30 3.30 -8.06
C ALA A 161 -11.93 2.91 -7.46
N MET A 162 -11.08 3.89 -7.11
CA MET A 162 -9.82 3.63 -6.40
C MET A 162 -10.05 3.04 -5.02
N LYS A 163 -11.03 3.56 -4.26
CA LYS A 163 -11.37 3.03 -2.93
C LYS A 163 -11.81 1.57 -3.01
N GLU A 164 -12.66 1.25 -3.97
CA GLU A 164 -13.13 -0.11 -4.20
C GLU A 164 -11.96 -1.03 -4.56
N SER A 165 -11.11 -0.65 -5.52
CA SER A 165 -9.95 -1.47 -5.92
C SER A 165 -8.92 -1.63 -4.79
N LEU A 166 -8.69 -0.60 -3.96
CA LEU A 166 -7.88 -0.73 -2.74
C LEU A 166 -8.51 -1.67 -1.71
N ALA A 167 -9.85 -1.72 -1.63
CA ALA A 167 -10.56 -2.64 -0.75
C ALA A 167 -10.43 -4.09 -1.20
N ILE A 168 -10.62 -4.34 -2.50
CA ILE A 168 -10.38 -5.63 -3.13
C ILE A 168 -8.94 -6.08 -2.88
N ARG A 169 -7.97 -5.20 -3.15
CA ARG A 169 -6.54 -5.46 -2.94
C ARG A 169 -6.22 -5.90 -1.51
N ALA A 170 -6.71 -5.15 -0.51
CA ALA A 170 -6.45 -5.45 0.89
C ALA A 170 -7.04 -6.79 1.34
N TYR A 171 -8.23 -7.13 0.82
CA TYR A 171 -8.87 -8.42 1.02
C TYR A 171 -8.04 -9.55 0.38
N LEU A 172 -7.74 -9.44 -0.92
CA LEU A 172 -6.97 -10.45 -1.66
C LEU A 172 -5.65 -10.76 -0.97
N ARG A 173 -4.91 -9.74 -0.52
CA ARG A 173 -3.65 -9.93 0.21
C ARG A 173 -3.86 -10.76 1.48
N THR A 174 -4.83 -10.39 2.32
CA THR A 174 -5.14 -11.13 3.56
C THR A 174 -5.42 -12.60 3.27
N VAL A 175 -6.22 -12.88 2.25
CA VAL A 175 -6.61 -14.26 1.92
C VAL A 175 -5.46 -15.05 1.30
N ILE A 176 -4.64 -14.42 0.46
CA ILE A 176 -3.41 -15.04 -0.06
C ILE A 176 -2.47 -15.39 1.09
N ASP A 177 -2.31 -14.51 2.08
CA ASP A 177 -1.50 -14.76 3.27
C ASP A 177 -2.05 -15.96 4.06
N ASP A 178 -3.36 -16.00 4.32
CA ASP A 178 -4.03 -17.10 5.02
C ASP A 178 -3.87 -18.46 4.28
N LEU A 179 -3.98 -18.46 2.94
CA LEU A 179 -3.77 -19.65 2.11
C LEU A 179 -2.31 -20.11 2.14
N THR A 180 -1.36 -19.17 2.09
CA THR A 180 0.08 -19.46 2.15
C THR A 180 0.46 -20.05 3.52
N ASP A 181 -0.15 -19.55 4.59
CA ASP A 181 -0.03 -20.11 5.94
C ASP A 181 -0.59 -21.53 6.02
N ALA A 182 -1.78 -21.78 5.48
CA ALA A 182 -2.40 -23.10 5.47
C ALA A 182 -1.59 -24.13 4.66
N LEU A 183 -0.91 -23.68 3.60
CA LEU A 183 0.00 -24.50 2.78
C LEU A 183 1.34 -24.77 3.47
N GLY A 184 1.63 -24.11 4.61
CA GLY A 184 2.88 -24.25 5.35
C GLY A 184 4.08 -23.57 4.70
N GLU A 185 3.86 -22.68 3.75
CA GLU A 185 4.92 -22.06 2.94
C GLU A 185 5.56 -20.84 3.62
N ASN A 186 4.91 -20.27 4.64
CA ASN A 186 5.45 -19.18 5.44
C ASN A 186 6.52 -19.62 6.47
N GLN A 187 6.82 -20.93 6.59
CA GLN A 187 7.75 -21.47 7.59
C GLN A 187 9.23 -21.59 7.15
N GLU A 188 9.62 -21.20 5.93
CA GLU A 188 11.04 -21.24 5.52
C GLU A 188 11.88 -20.03 5.96
N GLY A 189 11.29 -19.03 6.64
CA GLY A 189 12.00 -17.84 7.13
C GLY A 189 12.56 -17.92 8.56
N TYR A 190 12.12 -18.89 9.37
CA TYR A 190 12.57 -19.05 10.76
C TYR A 190 13.55 -20.22 10.91
N VAL A 191 14.62 -20.22 10.11
CA VAL A 191 15.84 -20.93 10.52
C VAL A 191 16.40 -20.17 11.72
N THR A 192 16.12 -20.72 12.89
CA THR A 192 16.71 -20.42 14.20
C THR A 192 18.15 -19.96 14.08
N ASN A 193 18.38 -18.66 14.25
CA ASN A 193 19.69 -18.14 14.58
C ASN A 193 19.97 -18.49 16.05
N ARG A 194 20.33 -19.75 16.29
CA ARG A 194 20.81 -20.25 17.59
C ARG A 194 22.33 -20.30 17.54
N ARG A 195 22.96 -19.15 17.79
CA ARG A 195 24.36 -18.93 18.19
C ARG A 195 24.34 -17.62 18.98
N HIS A 196 24.78 -17.47 20.21
CA HIS A 196 25.67 -18.22 21.10
C HIS A 196 25.11 -18.19 22.53
#